data_AF-A0A932ULI4-F1
#
_entry.id   AF-A0A932ULI4-F1
#
_cell.length_a   1.000
_cell.length_b   1.000
_cell.length_c   1.000
_cell.angle_alpha   90.00
_cell.angle_beta   90.00
_cell.angle_gamma   90.00
#
_symmetry.space_group_name_H-M   'P 1'
#
loop_
_entity.id
_entity.type
_entity.pdbx_description
1 polymer ?
#
loop_
_entity_poly.entity_id
_entity_poly.type
_entity_poly.pdbx_seq_one_letter_code
_entity_poly.pdbx_strand_id
1 'polypeptide(L)' 'MTDLQDPPAESLEDRSTLQGELVCGRMASVYLAEALKHHGSIALTVVKRATEIES' A
#
# COMPACT_ATOMS: atom_id res chain seq x y z
N MET A 1 3.26 -26.35 -2.33
CA MET A 1 2.24 -25.37 -1.88
C MET A 1 2.98 -24.41 -0.99
N THR A 2 3.18 -23.18 -1.42
CA THR A 2 3.78 -22.14 -0.56
C THR A 2 2.62 -21.43 0.09
N ASP A 3 2.49 -21.58 1.41
CA ASP A 3 1.48 -20.86 2.19
C ASP A 3 1.67 -19.36 1.96
N LEU A 4 0.63 -18.72 1.43
CA LEU A 4 0.54 -17.26 1.37
C LEU A 4 0.23 -16.82 2.80
N GLN A 5 1.28 -16.69 3.63
CA GLN A 5 1.13 -16.11 4.95
C GLN A 5 0.78 -14.64 4.76
N ASP A 6 -0.42 -14.24 5.19
CA ASP A 6 -0.77 -12.83 5.32
C ASP A 6 0.33 -12.17 6.16
N PRO A 7 1.06 -11.17 5.64
CA PRO A 7 2.07 -10.51 6.43
C PRO A 7 1.39 -9.93 7.68
N PRO A 8 2.02 -10.09 8.87
CA PRO A 8 1.48 -9.49 10.08
C PRO A 8 1.27 -8.00 9.81
N ALA A 9 0.18 -7.45 10.33
CA ALA A 9 -0.10 -6.01 10.31
C ALA A 9 0.90 -5.28 11.21
N GLU A 10 2.19 -5.36 10.88
CA GLU A 10 3.26 -4.63 11.53
C GLU A 10 3.19 -3.19 11.05
N SER A 11 2.84 -2.32 12.01
CA SER A 11 3.33 -0.95 12.17
C SER A 11 3.58 -0.13 10.89
N LEU A 12 2.81 0.96 10.75
CA LEU A 12 3.07 2.07 9.80
C LEU A 12 4.48 2.68 9.85
N GLU A 13 5.38 2.20 10.71
CA GLU A 13 6.79 2.59 10.74
C GLU A 13 7.65 1.94 9.65
N ASP A 14 7.11 0.95 8.92
CA ASP A 14 7.78 0.36 7.77
C ASP A 14 7.83 1.35 6.60
N ARG A 15 8.90 2.14 6.60
CA ARG A 15 9.23 3.04 5.49
C ARG A 15 9.29 2.21 4.21
N SER A 16 8.43 2.57 3.27
CA SER A 16 8.35 1.94 1.96
C SER A 16 8.57 2.98 0.88
N THR A 17 9.27 2.61 -0.19
CA THR A 17 9.47 3.50 -1.35
C THR A 17 8.49 3.10 -2.45
N LEU A 18 7.58 4.02 -2.81
CA LEU A 18 6.67 3.82 -3.93
C LEU A 18 7.45 3.74 -5.24
N GLN A 19 7.24 2.67 -6.02
CA GLN A 19 7.88 2.47 -7.32
C GLN A 19 6.96 2.85 -8.48
N GLY A 20 5.65 2.59 -8.34
CA GLY A 20 4.68 2.92 -9.36
C GLY A 20 3.24 2.54 -8.97
N GLU A 21 2.27 3.15 -9.65
CA GLU A 21 0.86 2.78 -9.51
C GLU A 21 0.57 1.49 -10.28
N LEU A 22 -0.08 0.52 -9.63
CA LEU A 22 -0.55 -0.72 -10.25
C LEU A 22 -2.00 -0.60 -10.71
N VAL A 23 -2.86 0.01 -9.88
CA VAL A 23 -4.30 0.15 -10.12
C VAL A 23 -4.81 1.47 -9.56
N CYS A 24 -5.60 2.20 -10.35
CA CYS A 24 -6.32 3.39 -9.91
C CYS A 24 -7.83 3.08 -9.79
N GLY A 25 -8.35 3.10 -8.56
CA GLY A 25 -9.76 2.90 -8.26
C GLY A 25 -10.48 4.21 -7.88
N ARG A 26 -11.81 4.14 -7.75
CA ARG A 26 -12.62 5.30 -7.33
C ARG A 26 -12.30 5.76 -5.90
N MET A 27 -12.09 4.83 -4.99
CA MET A 27 -11.89 5.12 -3.55
C MET A 27 -10.43 5.02 -3.11
N ALA A 28 -9.59 4.30 -3.85
CA ALA A 28 -8.20 4.04 -3.49
C ALA A 28 -7.36 3.80 -4.75
N SER A 29 -6.05 3.99 -4.62
CA SER A 29 -5.04 3.53 -5.59
C SER A 29 -4.16 2.47 -4.94
N VAL A 30 -3.72 1.50 -5.73
CA VAL A 30 -2.79 0.45 -5.29
C VAL A 30 -1.44 0.69 -5.96
N TYR A 31 -0.37 0.70 -5.18
CA TYR A 31 1.00 0.95 -5.63
C TYR A 31 1.90 -0.24 -5.36
N LEU A 32 2.86 -0.46 -6.25
CA LEU A 32 4.02 -1.28 -5.97
C LEU A 32 4.98 -0.47 -5.11
N ALA A 33 5.43 -1.04 -4.01
CA ALA A 33 6.41 -0.42 -3.13
C ALA A 33 7.48 -1.42 -2.72
N GLU A 34 8.68 -0.92 -2.41
CA GLU A 34 9.74 -1.71 -1.80
C GLU A 34 9.69 -1.53 -0.28
N ALA A 35 9.50 -2.62 0.46
CA ALA A 35 9.56 -2.62 1.92
C ALA A 35 11.02 -2.59 2.36
N LEU A 36 11.48 -1.48 2.94
CA LEU A 36 12.90 -1.31 3.30
C LEU A 36 13.39 -2.27 4.38
N LYS A 37 12.49 -2.74 5.26
CA LYS A 37 12.80 -3.66 6.36
C LYS A 37 12.95 -5.11 5.90
N HIS A 38 12.17 -5.52 4.90
CA HIS A 38 12.08 -6.91 4.45
C HIS A 38 12.77 -7.16 3.11
N HIS A 39 13.33 -6.13 2.47
CA HIS A 39 13.98 -6.20 1.16
C HIS A 39 13.11 -6.95 0.13
N GLY A 40 11.83 -6.58 0.09
CA GLY A 40 10.83 -7.25 -0.74
C GLY A 40 9.79 -6.28 -1.26
N SER A 41 9.25 -6.62 -2.43
CA SER A 41 8.20 -5.83 -3.06
C SER A 41 6.83 -6.17 -2.46
N ILE A 42 6.07 -5.13 -2.13
CA ILE A 42 4.73 -5.21 -1.54
C ILE A 42 3.72 -4.38 -2.35
N ALA A 43 2.43 -4.68 -2.19
CA ALA A 43 1.35 -3.86 -2.72
C ALA A 43 0.76 -2.99 -1.60
N LEU A 44 0.78 -1.67 -1.77
CA LEU A 44 0.23 -0.70 -0.82
C LEU A 44 -1.07 -0.11 -1.34
N THR A 45 -2.15 -0.22 -0.56
CA THR A 45 -3.43 0.42 -0.86
C THR A 45 -3.49 1.79 -0.17
N VAL A 46 -3.61 2.85 -0.97
CA VAL A 46 -3.75 4.24 -0.49
C VAL A 46 -5.17 4.71 -0.73
N VAL A 47 -5.93 4.91 0.35
CA VAL A 47 -7.31 5.41 0.29
C VAL A 47 -7.29 6.91 -0.02
N LYS A 48 -8.04 7.33 -1.03
CA LYS A 48 -8.17 8.74 -1.40
C LYS A 48 -8.87 9.47 -0.27
N ARG A 49 -8.29 10.58 0.19
CA ARG A 49 -8.95 11.45 1.17
C ARG A 49 -10.26 11.95 0.57
N ALA A 50 -11.38 11.74 1.26
CA ALA A 50 -12.60 12.45 0.95
C ALA A 50 -12.37 13.92 1.26
N THR A 51 -12.41 14.79 0.24
CA THR A 51 -12.55 16.23 0.47
C THR A 51 -14.00 16.49 0.81
N GLU A 52 -14.28 16.94 2.03
CA GLU A 52 -15.58 17.52 2.36
C GLU A 52 -15.83 18.68 1.37
N ILE A 53 -16.93 18.61 0.63
CA ILE A 53 -17.42 19.75 -0.14
C ILE A 53 -18.11 20.63 0.90
N GLU A 54 -17.43 21.68 1.38
CA GLU A 54 -18.08 22.73 2.15
C GLU A 54 -19.27 23.25 1.32
N SER A 55 -20.47 23.16 1.90
CA SER A 55 -21.75 23.59 1.31
C SER A 55 -22.02 25.06 1.62
#